data_AF-A0A7J7Z600-F1
#
_entry.id   AF-A0A7J7Z600-F1
#
_cell.length_a   1.000
_cell.length_b   1.000
_cell.length_c   1.000
_cell.angle_alpha   90.00
_cell.angle_beta   90.00
_cell.angle_gamma   90.00
#
_symmetry.space_group_name_H-M   'P 1'
#
loop_
_entity.id
_entity.type
_entity.pdbx_description
1 polymer ?
#
loop_
_entity_poly.entity_id
_entity_poly.type
_entity_poly.pdbx_seq_one_letter_code
_entity_poly.pdbx_strand_id
1 'polypeptide(L)'
;MSPFYSCWGTGPLLLLLLAITVRESWQAEEKTCDLVGEKGRESERELAVLKRMTPLFNKSFESTVGQGQDTYMYRFRVCREAGNHSSGAGLVQINKSNGKETVVGRINETHIFNGSKTLTVD
;
A
#
# COMPACT_ATOMS: atom_id res chain seq x y z
N MET A 1 54.11 -19.20 -36.07
CA MET A 1 52.71 -19.69 -36.00
C MET A 1 52.11 -19.31 -34.66
N SER A 2 51.05 -18.51 -34.69
CA SER A 2 50.11 -18.31 -33.57
C SER A 2 49.27 -19.58 -33.35
N PRO A 3 48.65 -19.73 -32.16
CA PRO A 3 47.22 -19.50 -32.14
C PRO A 3 46.81 -18.64 -30.94
N PHE A 4 46.18 -17.51 -31.25
CA PHE A 4 45.36 -16.75 -30.32
C PHE A 4 44.07 -17.52 -30.10
N TYR A 5 43.84 -18.01 -28.87
CA TYR A 5 42.54 -18.55 -28.48
C TYR A 5 41.56 -17.39 -28.31
N SER A 6 40.67 -17.25 -29.28
CA SER A 6 39.54 -16.32 -29.29
C SER A 6 38.54 -16.72 -28.20
N CYS A 7 38.60 -16.07 -27.04
CA CYS A 7 37.55 -16.11 -26.02
C CYS A 7 36.66 -14.87 -26.17
N TRP A 8 35.97 -14.77 -27.30
CA TRP A 8 34.98 -13.73 -27.57
C TRP A 8 33.64 -14.42 -27.78
N GLY A 9 32.68 -14.23 -26.86
CA GLY A 9 31.30 -14.57 -27.21
C GLY A 9 30.26 -14.79 -26.11
N THR A 10 30.59 -14.84 -24.81
CA THR A 10 29.57 -15.17 -23.78
C THR A 10 29.48 -14.21 -22.58
N GLY A 11 30.48 -13.35 -22.38
CA GLY A 11 30.50 -12.38 -21.28
C GLY A 11 29.35 -11.36 -21.25
N PRO A 12 28.92 -10.77 -22.39
CA PRO A 12 27.87 -9.75 -22.38
C PRO A 12 26.48 -10.31 -22.06
N LEU A 13 26.19 -11.55 -22.49
CA LEU A 13 24.88 -12.18 -22.30
C LEU A 13 24.63 -12.54 -20.83
N LEU A 14 25.68 -12.98 -20.11
CA LEU A 14 25.60 -13.31 -18.70
C LEU A 14 25.39 -12.07 -17.82
N LEU A 15 26.00 -10.93 -18.19
CA LEU A 15 25.79 -9.64 -17.52
C LEU A 15 24.37 -9.09 -17.75
N LEU A 16 23.80 -9.28 -18.94
CA LEU A 16 22.41 -8.94 -19.24
C LEU A 16 21.42 -9.77 -18.42
N LEU A 17 21.68 -11.07 -18.25
CA LEU A 17 20.83 -11.94 -17.41
C LEU A 17 20.88 -11.55 -15.93
N LEU A 18 22.04 -11.15 -15.41
CA LEU A 18 22.17 -10.64 -14.03
C LEU A 18 21.48 -9.28 -13.83
N ALA A 19 21.43 -8.41 -14.85
CA ALA A 19 20.73 -7.14 -14.76
C ALA A 19 19.19 -7.28 -14.71
N ILE A 20 18.65 -8.39 -15.22
CA ILE A 20 17.20 -8.65 -15.21
C ILE A 20 16.75 -9.21 -13.85
N THR A 21 17.60 -9.94 -13.12
CA THR A 21 17.22 -10.55 -11.83
C THR A 21 17.30 -9.58 -10.63
N VAL A 22 17.95 -8.42 -10.77
CA VAL A 22 18.11 -7.43 -9.67
C VAL A 22 16.95 -6.44 -9.56
N ARG A 23 15.95 -6.47 -10.46
CA ARG A 23 14.83 -5.52 -10.42
C ARG A 23 13.70 -5.88 -9.44
N GLU A 24 13.65 -7.12 -8.97
CA GLU A 24 12.51 -7.62 -8.15
C GLU A 24 12.64 -7.30 -6.65
N SER A 25 13.82 -6.92 -6.14
CA SER A 25 14.08 -6.83 -4.68
C SER A 25 13.93 -5.43 -4.07
N TRP A 26 13.52 -4.42 -4.85
CA TRP A 26 13.40 -3.03 -4.38
C TRP A 26 11.98 -2.49 -4.40
N GLN A 27 10.99 -3.35 -4.14
CA GLN A 27 9.70 -2.85 -3.65
C GLN A 27 9.88 -2.54 -2.17
N ALA A 28 9.99 -1.24 -1.85
CA ALA A 28 9.89 -0.80 -0.47
C ALA A 28 8.63 -1.40 0.15
N GLU A 29 8.76 -2.08 1.29
CA GLU A 29 7.63 -2.71 1.97
C GLU A 29 6.54 -1.65 2.22
N GLU A 30 5.36 -1.87 1.64
CA GLU A 30 4.26 -0.91 1.73
C GLU A 30 3.79 -0.85 3.19
N LYS A 31 3.65 0.37 3.74
CA LYS A 31 3.22 0.56 5.13
C LYS A 31 1.87 -0.13 5.37
N THR A 32 1.78 -0.88 6.47
CA THR A 32 0.58 -1.60 6.89
C THR A 32 -0.06 -0.96 8.13
N CYS A 33 -1.27 -1.39 8.50
CA CYS A 33 -1.90 -0.93 9.75
C CYS A 33 -1.04 -1.25 10.96
N ASP A 34 -1.02 -0.30 11.89
CA ASP A 34 -0.61 -0.50 13.29
C ASP A 34 -1.87 -0.47 14.14
N LEU A 35 -2.15 -1.56 14.86
CA LEU A 35 -3.30 -1.65 15.75
C LEU A 35 -2.99 -0.85 17.02
N VAL A 36 -3.98 -0.16 17.56
CA VAL A 36 -3.78 0.66 18.76
C VAL A 36 -3.42 -0.23 19.96
N GLY A 37 -2.22 -0.03 20.51
CA GLY A 37 -1.67 -0.81 21.62
C GLY A 37 -0.15 -0.75 21.63
N GLU A 38 0.48 -1.28 22.69
CA GLU A 38 1.93 -1.50 22.68
C GLU A 38 2.24 -2.65 21.71
N LYS A 39 3.23 -2.47 20.84
CA LYS A 39 3.61 -3.48 19.85
C LYS A 39 3.92 -4.82 20.52
N GLY A 40 3.27 -5.89 20.10
CA GLY A 40 3.34 -7.22 20.73
C GLY A 40 2.34 -7.45 21.88
N ARG A 41 1.50 -6.47 22.20
CA ARG A 41 0.37 -6.55 23.15
C ARG A 41 -0.95 -6.14 22.51
N GLU A 42 -1.04 -6.20 21.18
CA GLU A 42 -2.25 -5.89 20.44
C GLU A 42 -3.35 -6.92 20.75
N SER A 43 -4.61 -6.52 20.58
CA SER A 43 -5.75 -7.42 20.77
C SER A 43 -5.71 -8.57 19.75
N GLU A 44 -5.61 -9.81 20.23
CA GLU A 44 -5.63 -11.01 19.36
C GLU A 44 -6.89 -11.06 18.47
N ARG A 45 -8.01 -10.51 18.95
CA ARG A 45 -9.27 -10.44 18.21
C ARG A 45 -9.17 -9.47 17.03
N GLU A 46 -8.57 -8.30 17.23
CA GLU A 46 -8.36 -7.32 16.16
C GLU A 46 -7.36 -7.86 15.14
N LEU A 47 -6.29 -8.52 15.60
CA LEU A 47 -5.30 -9.15 14.73
C LEU A 47 -5.91 -10.25 13.85
N ALA A 48 -6.80 -11.08 14.40
CA ALA A 48 -7.50 -12.10 13.63
C ALA A 48 -8.40 -11.50 12.54
N VAL A 49 -9.08 -10.39 12.84
CA VAL A 49 -9.90 -9.66 11.86
C VAL A 49 -9.02 -9.03 10.78
N LEU A 50 -7.93 -8.38 11.17
CA LEU A 50 -6.96 -7.80 10.23
C LEU A 50 -6.44 -8.87 9.25
N LYS A 51 -6.09 -10.05 9.76
CA LYS A 51 -5.63 -11.19 8.96
C LYS A 51 -6.71 -11.71 7.99
N ARG A 52 -7.98 -11.62 8.37
CA ARG A 52 -9.13 -11.93 7.49
C ARG A 52 -9.29 -10.89 6.38
N MET A 53 -8.91 -9.63 6.63
CA MET A 53 -9.01 -8.53 5.68
C MET A 53 -7.85 -8.44 4.68
N THR A 54 -6.77 -9.23 4.84
CA THR A 54 -5.63 -9.28 3.92
C THR A 54 -6.00 -9.30 2.42
N PRO A 55 -7.04 -10.03 1.95
CA PRO A 55 -7.46 -10.00 0.54
C PRO A 55 -7.91 -8.62 0.02
N LEU A 56 -8.17 -7.67 0.91
CA LEU A 56 -8.61 -6.31 0.59
C LEU A 56 -7.46 -5.29 0.52
N PHE A 57 -6.25 -5.62 0.99
CA PHE A 57 -5.14 -4.65 1.10
C PHE A 57 -4.74 -4.04 -0.25
N ASN A 58 -4.81 -4.84 -1.32
CA ASN A 58 -4.47 -4.39 -2.67
C ASN A 58 -5.68 -3.80 -3.43
N LYS A 59 -6.81 -3.55 -2.73
CA LYS A 59 -7.99 -2.91 -3.31
C LYS A 59 -8.03 -1.44 -2.91
N SER A 60 -8.64 -0.64 -3.77
CA SER A 60 -8.95 0.77 -3.53
C SER A 60 -10.45 0.96 -3.68
N PHE A 61 -11.05 1.68 -2.75
CA PHE A 61 -12.47 2.00 -2.74
C PHE A 61 -12.61 3.51 -2.88
N GLU A 62 -13.37 3.95 -3.87
CA GLU A 62 -13.57 5.36 -4.14
C GLU A 62 -15.06 5.71 -4.15
N SER A 63 -15.40 6.89 -3.63
CA SER A 63 -16.75 7.44 -3.68
C SER A 63 -16.69 8.94 -3.90
N THR A 64 -17.53 9.47 -4.79
CA THR A 64 -17.60 10.90 -5.05
C THR A 64 -18.95 11.43 -4.61
N VAL A 65 -18.95 12.52 -3.84
CA VAL A 65 -20.13 13.17 -3.28
C VAL A 65 -20.04 14.68 -3.43
N GLY A 66 -21.20 15.35 -3.39
CA GLY A 66 -21.31 16.80 -3.55
C GLY A 66 -21.66 17.24 -4.97
N GLN A 67 -21.66 18.55 -5.20
CA GLN A 67 -22.03 19.16 -6.46
C GLN A 67 -21.22 20.43 -6.72
N GLY A 68 -20.85 20.69 -7.98
CA GLY A 68 -20.12 21.90 -8.36
C GLY A 68 -18.72 21.95 -7.76
N GLN A 69 -18.35 23.10 -7.19
CA GLN A 69 -17.02 23.30 -6.58
C GLN A 69 -16.81 22.54 -5.27
N ASP A 70 -17.90 22.15 -4.60
CA ASP A 70 -17.88 21.36 -3.36
C ASP A 70 -18.05 19.86 -3.65
N THR A 71 -17.46 19.40 -4.76
CA THR A 71 -17.40 17.98 -5.10
C THR A 71 -16.14 17.36 -4.51
N TYR A 72 -16.30 16.31 -3.73
CA TYR A 72 -15.21 15.61 -3.07
C TYR A 72 -15.19 14.13 -3.44
N MET A 73 -14.00 13.61 -3.67
CA MET A 73 -13.76 12.18 -3.84
C MET A 73 -13.05 11.64 -2.62
N TYR A 74 -13.64 10.64 -2.00
CA TYR A 74 -13.04 9.88 -0.91
C TYR A 74 -12.36 8.66 -1.49
N ARG A 75 -11.14 8.38 -1.03
CA ARG A 75 -10.41 7.16 -1.36
C ARG A 75 -10.00 6.46 -0.08
N PHE A 76 -10.42 5.21 0.04
CA PHE A 76 -10.13 4.34 1.16
C PHE A 76 -9.32 3.13 0.70
N ARG A 77 -8.29 2.78 1.47
CA ARG A 77 -7.57 1.51 1.34
C ARG A 77 -7.43 0.86 2.71
N VAL A 78 -7.64 -0.45 2.77
CA VAL A 78 -7.51 -1.21 4.01
C VAL A 78 -6.03 -1.45 4.28
N CYS A 79 -5.51 -0.87 5.36
CA CYS A 79 -4.14 -1.10 5.84
C CYS A 79 -3.06 -0.86 4.80
N ARG A 80 -3.28 0.13 3.93
CA ARG A 80 -2.37 0.61 2.91
C ARG A 80 -2.57 2.10 2.70
N GLU A 81 -1.57 2.74 2.10
CA GLU A 81 -1.61 4.18 1.86
C GLU A 81 -2.55 4.51 0.71
N ALA A 82 -3.55 5.34 0.97
CA ALA A 82 -4.55 5.82 0.01
C ALA A 82 -4.15 7.16 -0.65
N GLY A 83 -3.38 7.98 0.07
CA GLY A 83 -2.92 9.28 -0.44
C GLY A 83 -1.73 9.16 -1.39
N ASN A 84 -1.59 10.10 -2.31
CA ASN A 84 -0.40 10.17 -3.17
C ASN A 84 0.76 10.93 -2.50
N HIS A 85 0.44 11.82 -1.56
CA HIS A 85 1.39 12.72 -0.89
C HIS A 85 1.25 12.70 0.63
N SER A 86 0.38 11.84 1.17
CA SER A 86 0.04 11.79 2.59
C SER A 86 0.46 10.48 3.21
N SER A 87 1.70 10.45 3.73
CA SER A 87 2.26 9.22 4.29
C SER A 87 1.39 8.62 5.38
N GLY A 88 1.07 7.33 5.27
CA GLY A 88 0.24 6.59 6.23
C GLY A 88 -1.25 6.95 6.24
N ALA A 89 -1.75 7.71 5.27
CA ALA A 89 -3.19 7.98 5.18
C ALA A 89 -3.93 6.73 4.67
N GLY A 90 -4.88 6.19 5.45
CA GLY A 90 -5.76 5.08 5.04
C GLY A 90 -7.04 5.55 4.36
N LEU A 91 -7.47 6.77 4.69
CA LEU A 91 -8.61 7.45 4.09
C LEU A 91 -8.25 8.91 3.79
N VAL A 92 -8.45 9.31 2.53
CA VAL A 92 -8.26 10.70 2.09
C VAL A 92 -9.52 11.25 1.46
N GLN A 93 -9.72 12.55 1.63
CA GLN A 93 -10.71 13.36 0.93
C GLN A 93 -9.99 14.27 -0.06
N ILE A 94 -10.40 14.22 -1.32
CA ILE A 94 -9.80 15.00 -2.40
C ILE A 94 -10.85 15.95 -2.94
N ASN A 95 -10.61 17.25 -2.83
CA ASN A 95 -11.46 18.24 -3.48
C ASN A 95 -11.25 18.17 -5.00
N LYS A 96 -12.31 17.90 -5.77
CA LYS A 96 -12.21 17.70 -7.22
C LYS A 96 -11.99 19.00 -8.00
N SER A 97 -12.28 20.16 -7.41
CA SER A 97 -12.09 21.46 -8.05
C SER A 97 -10.63 21.90 -8.09
N ASN A 98 -9.83 21.57 -7.07
CA ASN A 98 -8.44 22.02 -6.93
C ASN A 98 -7.43 20.89 -6.66
N GLY A 99 -7.88 19.64 -6.53
CA GLY A 99 -7.03 18.47 -6.26
C GLY A 99 -6.49 18.42 -4.84
N LYS A 100 -6.89 19.32 -3.94
CA LYS A 100 -6.39 19.35 -2.56
C LYS A 100 -6.80 18.08 -1.83
N GLU A 101 -5.79 17.30 -1.45
CA GLU A 101 -5.92 16.12 -0.60
C GLU A 101 -5.94 16.53 0.88
N THR A 102 -6.85 15.95 1.65
CA THR A 102 -6.96 16.10 3.10
C THR A 102 -7.05 14.71 3.72
N VAL A 103 -6.21 14.44 4.72
CA VAL A 103 -6.20 13.16 5.44
C VAL A 103 -7.39 13.11 6.39
N VAL A 104 -8.22 12.07 6.26
CA VAL A 104 -9.37 11.82 7.14
C VAL A 104 -9.01 10.81 8.24
N GLY A 105 -8.24 9.77 7.89
CA GLY A 105 -7.81 8.73 8.83
C GLY A 105 -6.46 8.14 8.43
N ARG A 106 -5.68 7.71 9.43
CA ARG A 106 -4.34 7.14 9.24
C ARG A 106 -4.29 5.68 9.69
N ILE A 107 -3.50 4.88 8.98
CA ILE A 107 -3.36 3.45 9.26
C ILE A 107 -2.52 3.15 10.52
N ASN A 108 -1.79 4.13 11.07
CA ASN A 108 -0.96 3.93 12.27
C ASN A 108 -1.74 4.01 13.58
N GLU A 109 -3.03 4.34 13.54
CA GLU A 109 -3.91 4.43 14.70
C GLU A 109 -5.24 3.74 14.37
N THR A 110 -5.17 2.45 13.98
CA THR A 110 -6.35 1.73 13.48
C THR A 110 -7.08 1.01 14.62
N HIS A 111 -8.40 1.20 14.70
CA HIS A 111 -9.28 0.40 15.55
C HIS A 111 -10.17 -0.51 14.70
N ILE A 112 -10.34 -1.77 15.09
CA ILE A 112 -11.16 -2.72 14.33
C ILE A 112 -12.14 -3.43 15.24
N PHE A 113 -13.43 -3.15 15.04
CA PHE A 113 -14.49 -3.79 15.80
C PHE A 113 -15.24 -4.82 14.95
N ASN A 114 -15.32 -6.05 15.46
CA ASN A 114 -16.09 -7.12 14.84
C ASN A 114 -17.43 -7.32 15.56
N GLY A 115 -18.50 -6.87 14.91
CA GLY A 115 -19.88 -7.14 15.31
C GLY A 115 -20.41 -8.44 14.71
N SER A 116 -21.66 -8.78 15.03
CA SER A 116 -22.26 -10.07 14.62
C SER A 116 -22.39 -10.23 13.10
N LYS A 117 -22.56 -9.12 12.36
CA LYS A 117 -22.71 -9.10 10.89
C LYS A 117 -21.93 -7.94 10.22
N THR A 118 -21.32 -7.07 11.00
CA THR A 118 -20.70 -5.81 10.56
C THR A 118 -19.27 -5.73 11.08
N LEU A 119 -18.38 -5.23 10.23
CA LEU A 119 -17.01 -4.87 10.60
C LEU A 119 -16.90 -3.35 10.52
N THR A 120 -16.40 -2.73 11.59
CA THR A 120 -16.12 -1.29 11.63
C THR A 120 -14.61 -1.11 11.73
N VAL A 121 -14.07 -0.21 10.91
CA VAL A 121 -12.65 0.18 10.90
C VAL A 121 -12.64 1.70 11.08
N ASP A 122 -12.06 2.15 12.19
CA ASP A 122 -11.88 3.57 12.51
C ASP A 122 -10.40 3.95 12.35
#